data_AF-A0AAP0R3M6-F1
#
_entry.id   AF-A0AAP0R3M6-F1
#
_cell.length_a   1.000
_cell.length_b   1.000
_cell.length_c   1.000
_cell.angle_alpha   90.00
_cell.angle_beta   90.00
_cell.angle_gamma   90.00
#
_symmetry.space_group_name_H-M   'P 1'
#
loop_
_entity.id
_entity.type
_entity.pdbx_description
1 polymer ?
#
loop_
_entity_poly.entity_id
_entity_poly.type
_entity_poly.pdbx_seq_one_letter_code
_entity_poly.pdbx_strand_id
1 'polypeptide(L)'
;MEEKKESLISDAVDYTGSIADRTTTGGWVSATLILGIEACERFSTMGIIINLVTYLIGTMHLSSATSANIVTTSGGSSFLLCLVGGYVADSFLGRYWTIVISAAIHALGSGILTISTILPQLRPPPCNPALSDKCEKANSLQMGVLYTAIYLNAVGIGGIKSTVSGFGTDQFDQKDKKEKSQMAHFFNRFYFLISAGTLLAVTVLVYIEDDVGRSWGYGICSSAMVVAIFAFLSGTRKYRYKKCVGSPVVQVLRVLAAAMKKRKLEFPSSVGLLYEDASQESRICHTDRFWYVLSLWKLACCFL
;
A
#
# COMPACT_ATOMS: atom_id res chain seq x y z
N MET A 1 -17.89 -36.20 -11.43
CA MET A 1 -18.00 -35.63 -10.07
C MET A 1 -16.63 -35.39 -9.45
N GLU A 2 -15.61 -36.19 -9.76
CA GLU A 2 -14.21 -35.99 -9.32
C GLU A 2 -13.55 -34.76 -9.95
N GLU A 3 -13.76 -34.49 -11.24
CA GLU A 3 -13.25 -33.29 -11.94
C GLU A 3 -13.67 -31.96 -11.27
N LYS A 4 -14.89 -31.91 -10.72
CA LYS A 4 -15.43 -30.72 -10.04
C LYS A 4 -14.83 -30.52 -8.65
N LYS A 5 -14.19 -31.55 -8.07
CA LYS A 5 -13.53 -31.48 -6.76
C LYS A 5 -12.07 -31.02 -6.89
N GLU A 6 -11.42 -31.30 -8.02
CA GLU A 6 -10.07 -30.82 -8.37
C GLU A 6 -10.01 -29.35 -8.81
N SER A 7 -11.14 -28.79 -9.25
CA SER A 7 -11.24 -27.37 -9.65
C SER A 7 -11.50 -26.41 -8.50
N LEU A 8 -11.85 -26.90 -7.31
CA LEU A 8 -12.18 -26.07 -6.15
C LEU A 8 -10.93 -25.70 -5.35
N ILE A 9 -10.80 -24.42 -4.99
CA ILE A 9 -9.67 -23.88 -4.24
C ILE A 9 -10.12 -23.64 -2.79
N SER A 10 -9.74 -24.53 -1.87
CA SER A 10 -10.15 -24.46 -0.44
C SER A 10 -9.78 -23.15 0.25
N ASP A 11 -8.73 -22.49 -0.24
CA ASP A 11 -8.08 -21.37 0.42
C ASP A 11 -8.61 -20.00 -0.08
N ALA A 12 -9.57 -20.01 -1.02
CA ALA A 12 -10.17 -18.82 -1.61
C ALA A 12 -11.70 -18.95 -1.77
N VAL A 13 -12.40 -17.82 -1.68
CA VAL A 13 -13.84 -17.70 -1.91
C VAL A 13 -14.11 -16.79 -3.11
N ASP A 14 -15.27 -16.96 -3.72
CA ASP A 14 -15.80 -16.08 -4.76
C ASP A 14 -16.52 -14.87 -4.15
N TYR A 15 -17.08 -14.00 -5.01
CA TYR A 15 -17.82 -12.81 -4.59
C TYR A 15 -19.13 -13.13 -3.83
N THR A 16 -19.64 -14.36 -3.92
CA THR A 16 -20.86 -14.82 -3.22
C THR A 16 -20.54 -15.45 -1.87
N GLY A 17 -19.25 -15.65 -1.55
CA GLY A 17 -18.80 -16.37 -0.36
C GLY A 17 -18.71 -17.89 -0.53
N SER A 18 -18.95 -18.40 -1.74
CA SER A 18 -18.78 -19.82 -2.08
C SER A 18 -17.30 -20.15 -2.34
N ILE A 19 -16.91 -21.42 -2.25
CA ILE A 19 -15.53 -21.85 -2.55
C ILE A 19 -15.19 -21.49 -4.00
N ALA A 20 -14.05 -20.86 -4.22
CA ALA A 20 -13.63 -20.40 -5.54
C ALA A 20 -13.38 -21.59 -6.49
N ASP A 21 -13.90 -21.48 -7.72
CA ASP A 21 -13.64 -22.44 -8.80
C ASP A 21 -12.56 -21.89 -9.74
N ARG A 22 -11.56 -22.72 -10.03
CA ARG A 22 -10.41 -22.40 -10.86
C ARG A 22 -10.81 -21.98 -12.29
N THR A 23 -11.91 -22.53 -12.82
CA THR A 23 -12.35 -22.29 -14.20
C THR A 23 -13.10 -20.96 -14.40
N THR A 24 -13.76 -20.46 -13.35
CA THR A 24 -14.65 -19.30 -13.43
C THR A 24 -14.10 -18.05 -12.75
N THR A 25 -13.24 -18.23 -11.74
CA THR A 25 -12.67 -17.14 -10.94
C THR A 25 -11.15 -17.07 -11.09
N GLY A 26 -10.60 -15.88 -10.92
CA GLY A 26 -9.16 -15.60 -11.01
C GLY A 26 -8.63 -15.53 -12.43
N GLY A 27 -7.35 -15.87 -12.58
CA GLY A 27 -6.67 -15.89 -13.87
C GLY A 27 -6.23 -14.51 -14.38
N TRP A 28 -5.76 -14.49 -15.63
CA TRP A 28 -5.03 -13.36 -16.21
C TRP A 28 -5.84 -12.09 -16.42
N VAL A 29 -7.14 -12.21 -16.73
CA VAL A 29 -8.01 -11.03 -16.90
C VAL A 29 -8.16 -10.30 -15.58
N SER A 30 -8.46 -11.03 -14.50
CA SER A 30 -8.53 -10.51 -13.14
C SER A 30 -7.20 -9.90 -12.70
N ALA A 31 -6.09 -10.61 -12.92
CA ALA A 31 -4.77 -10.10 -12.59
C ALA A 31 -4.41 -8.81 -13.36
N THR A 32 -4.83 -8.67 -14.62
CA THR A 32 -4.57 -7.47 -15.44
C THR A 32 -5.32 -6.24 -14.93
N LEU A 33 -6.55 -6.40 -14.43
CA LEU A 33 -7.28 -5.30 -13.79
C LEU A 33 -6.58 -4.82 -12.50
N ILE A 34 -6.01 -5.76 -11.74
CA ILE A 34 -5.21 -5.45 -10.54
C ILE A 34 -3.87 -4.79 -10.92
N LEU A 35 -3.24 -5.20 -12.01
CA LEU A 35 -2.05 -4.52 -12.55
C LEU A 35 -2.36 -3.09 -12.99
N GLY A 36 -3.55 -2.84 -13.53
CA GLY A 36 -3.99 -1.51 -13.96
C GLY A 36 -4.02 -0.51 -12.80
N ILE A 37 -4.55 -0.92 -11.65
CA ILE A 37 -4.59 -0.04 -10.47
C ILE A 37 -3.20 0.24 -9.88
N GLU A 38 -2.31 -0.76 -9.84
CA GLU A 38 -0.90 -0.53 -9.45
C GLU A 38 -0.22 0.43 -10.43
N ALA A 39 -0.38 0.22 -11.74
CA ALA A 39 0.28 1.04 -12.76
C ALA A 39 -0.16 2.51 -12.67
N CYS A 40 -1.47 2.75 -12.50
CA CYS A 40 -2.01 4.10 -12.34
C CYS A 40 -1.55 4.74 -11.02
N GLU A 41 -1.51 3.98 -9.92
CA GLU A 41 -1.02 4.49 -8.64
C GLU A 41 0.45 4.86 -8.71
N ARG A 42 1.31 4.02 -9.29
CA ARG A 42 2.73 4.32 -9.46
C ARG A 42 2.95 5.55 -10.33
N PHE A 43 2.22 5.64 -11.44
CA PHE A 43 2.28 6.79 -12.34
C PHE A 43 1.93 8.10 -11.60
N SER A 44 0.77 8.13 -10.92
CA SER A 44 0.31 9.30 -10.18
C SER A 44 1.24 9.68 -9.02
N THR A 45 1.67 8.69 -8.23
CA THR A 45 2.55 8.91 -7.07
C THR A 45 3.91 9.47 -7.48
N MET A 46 4.53 8.92 -8.54
CA MET A 46 5.84 9.39 -8.98
C MET A 46 5.76 10.80 -9.58
N GLY A 47 4.72 11.11 -10.35
CA GLY A 47 4.51 12.47 -10.88
C GLY A 47 4.37 13.50 -9.75
N ILE A 48 3.48 13.21 -8.80
CA ILE A 48 3.25 14.10 -7.66
C ILE A 48 4.54 14.25 -6.84
N ILE A 49 5.18 13.17 -6.39
CA ILE A 49 6.31 13.27 -5.45
C ILE A 49 7.52 14.00 -6.05
N ILE A 50 7.88 13.69 -7.30
CA ILE A 50 9.11 14.21 -7.91
C ILE A 50 9.00 15.71 -8.14
N ASN A 51 7.82 16.19 -8.52
CA ASN A 51 7.63 17.60 -8.82
C ASN A 51 7.01 18.40 -7.66
N LEU A 52 6.69 17.77 -6.53
CA LEU A 52 6.10 18.47 -5.38
C LEU A 52 7.05 19.53 -4.79
N VAL A 53 8.36 19.28 -4.79
CA VAL A 53 9.34 20.25 -4.28
C VAL A 53 9.32 21.54 -5.10
N THR A 54 9.25 21.43 -6.43
CA THR A 54 9.21 22.60 -7.32
C THR A 54 7.91 23.39 -7.13
N TYR A 55 6.79 22.71 -6.87
CA TYR A 55 5.53 23.35 -6.52
C TYR A 55 5.62 24.13 -5.20
N LEU A 56 6.20 23.54 -4.16
CA LEU A 56 6.34 24.16 -2.84
C LEU A 56 7.25 25.40 -2.88
N ILE A 57 8.35 25.33 -3.64
CA ILE A 57 9.28 26.45 -3.79
C ILE A 57 8.70 27.53 -4.72
N GLY A 58 8.28 27.12 -5.91
CA GLY A 58 7.91 28.04 -6.99
C GLY A 58 6.51 28.63 -6.88
N THR A 59 5.54 27.90 -6.31
CA THR A 59 4.16 28.39 -6.16
C THR A 59 3.80 28.74 -4.73
N MET A 60 4.25 27.96 -3.72
CA MET A 60 3.91 28.23 -2.31
C MET A 60 4.96 29.12 -1.61
N HIS A 61 6.02 29.51 -2.32
CA HIS A 61 7.12 30.37 -1.85
C HIS A 61 7.76 29.89 -0.54
N LEU A 62 7.86 28.56 -0.36
CA LEU A 62 8.53 27.96 0.78
C LEU A 62 10.04 27.86 0.54
N SER A 63 10.81 27.76 1.64
CA SER A 63 12.25 27.52 1.53
C SER A 63 12.52 26.12 0.97
N SER A 64 13.66 25.95 0.29
CA SER A 64 14.11 24.64 -0.22
C SER A 64 14.19 23.59 0.91
N ALA A 65 14.74 23.95 2.07
CA ALA A 65 14.86 23.06 3.22
C ALA A 65 13.49 22.62 3.77
N THR A 66 12.54 23.55 3.93
CA THR A 66 11.18 23.22 4.38
C THR A 66 10.47 22.32 3.36
N SER A 67 10.60 22.62 2.07
CA SER A 67 9.96 21.87 0.99
C SER A 67 10.46 20.43 0.92
N ALA A 68 11.79 20.24 0.98
CA ALA A 68 12.40 18.91 1.02
C ALA A 68 11.94 18.11 2.24
N ASN A 69 11.86 18.74 3.42
CA ASN A 69 11.33 18.10 4.63
C ASN A 69 9.87 17.68 4.48
N ILE A 70 9.01 18.50 3.87
CA ILE A 70 7.59 18.14 3.65
C ILE A 70 7.49 16.90 2.76
N VAL A 71 8.20 16.88 1.64
CA VAL A 71 8.15 15.77 0.68
C VAL A 71 8.73 14.49 1.28
N THR A 72 9.89 14.56 1.92
CA THR A 72 10.52 13.40 2.56
C THR A 72 9.74 12.87 3.76
N THR A 73 9.18 13.75 4.59
CA THR A 73 8.30 13.36 5.71
C THR A 73 7.05 12.67 5.20
N SER A 74 6.40 13.21 4.16
CA SER A 74 5.25 12.58 3.51
C SER A 74 5.59 11.18 2.94
N GLY A 75 6.72 11.07 2.24
CA GLY A 75 7.20 9.79 1.72
C GLY A 75 7.44 8.78 2.85
N GLY A 76 8.12 9.20 3.91
CA GLY A 76 8.34 8.37 5.10
C GLY A 76 7.03 7.95 5.79
N SER A 77 6.09 8.87 5.95
CA SER A 77 4.76 8.58 6.49
C SER A 77 4.01 7.55 5.64
N SER A 78 4.10 7.65 4.30
CA SER A 78 3.46 6.70 3.37
C SER A 78 3.96 5.25 3.58
N PHE A 79 5.27 5.08 3.82
CA PHE A 79 5.85 3.76 4.11
C PHE A 79 5.43 3.22 5.48
N LEU A 80 5.33 4.06 6.50
CA LEU A 80 4.79 3.65 7.81
C LEU A 80 3.32 3.26 7.72
N LEU A 81 2.53 4.04 6.96
CA LEU A 81 1.13 3.76 6.69
C LEU A 81 0.94 2.48 5.88
N CYS A 82 1.94 2.04 5.11
CA CYS A 82 1.93 0.73 4.46
C CYS A 82 1.84 -0.43 5.46
N LEU A 83 2.55 -0.34 6.60
CA LEU A 83 2.45 -1.35 7.66
C LEU A 83 1.04 -1.38 8.27
N VAL A 84 0.47 -0.20 8.51
CA VAL A 84 -0.89 -0.06 9.03
C VAL A 84 -1.92 -0.60 8.02
N GLY A 85 -1.75 -0.29 6.73
CA GLY A 85 -2.62 -0.77 5.65
C GLY A 85 -2.64 -2.30 5.56
N GLY A 86 -1.47 -2.94 5.66
CA GLY A 86 -1.37 -4.40 5.71
C GLY A 86 -2.07 -4.99 6.93
N TYR A 87 -1.84 -4.40 8.11
CA TYR A 87 -2.53 -4.82 9.34
C TYR A 87 -4.06 -4.73 9.22
N VAL A 88 -4.57 -3.63 8.68
CA VAL A 88 -6.01 -3.42 8.47
C VAL A 88 -6.59 -4.41 7.47
N ALA A 89 -5.87 -4.69 6.39
CA ALA A 89 -6.27 -5.67 5.38
C ALA A 89 -6.34 -7.10 5.92
N ASP A 90 -5.35 -7.50 6.70
CA ASP A 90 -5.26 -8.87 7.21
C ASP A 90 -6.17 -9.12 8.41
N SER A 91 -6.57 -8.07 9.15
CA SER A 91 -7.31 -8.21 10.42
C SER A 91 -8.79 -7.82 10.35
N PHE A 92 -9.17 -6.87 9.49
CA PHE A 92 -10.53 -6.29 9.51
C PHE A 92 -11.22 -6.27 8.15
N LEU A 93 -10.63 -5.62 7.14
CA LEU A 93 -11.33 -5.27 5.90
C LEU A 93 -11.16 -6.31 4.79
N GLY A 94 -10.09 -7.09 4.82
CA GLY A 94 -9.66 -7.90 3.68
C GLY A 94 -8.94 -7.09 2.62
N ARG A 95 -8.12 -7.76 1.81
CA ARG A 95 -7.25 -7.12 0.79
C ARG A 95 -8.05 -6.31 -0.24
N TYR A 96 -9.18 -6.83 -0.70
CA TYR A 96 -10.00 -6.16 -1.71
C TYR A 96 -10.55 -4.81 -1.22
N TRP A 97 -11.22 -4.78 -0.07
CA TRP A 97 -11.81 -3.54 0.44
C TRP A 97 -10.75 -2.52 0.83
N THR A 98 -9.60 -2.97 1.35
CA THR A 98 -8.47 -2.07 1.60
C THR A 98 -8.01 -1.41 0.29
N ILE A 99 -7.85 -2.15 -0.81
CA ILE A 99 -7.47 -1.56 -2.12
C ILE A 99 -8.51 -0.52 -2.55
N VAL A 100 -9.81 -0.84 -2.52
CA VAL A 100 -10.87 0.08 -2.97
C VAL A 100 -10.90 1.37 -2.14
N ILE A 101 -10.88 1.24 -0.81
CA ILE A 101 -10.94 2.39 0.10
C ILE A 101 -9.66 3.24 -0.04
N SER A 102 -8.49 2.61 -0.09
CA SER A 102 -7.22 3.33 -0.20
C SER A 102 -7.06 3.99 -1.58
N ALA A 103 -7.52 3.36 -2.65
CA ALA A 103 -7.57 3.98 -3.98
C ALA A 103 -8.51 5.18 -4.02
N ALA A 104 -9.69 5.09 -3.39
CA ALA A 104 -10.61 6.23 -3.27
C ALA A 104 -9.97 7.38 -2.47
N ILE A 105 -9.29 7.08 -1.34
CA ILE A 105 -8.56 8.07 -0.55
C ILE A 105 -7.44 8.73 -1.36
N HIS A 106 -6.69 7.95 -2.16
CA HIS A 106 -5.66 8.48 -3.05
C HIS A 106 -6.24 9.38 -4.16
N ALA A 107 -7.34 8.98 -4.78
CA ALA A 107 -8.06 9.78 -5.76
C ALA A 107 -8.57 11.10 -5.17
N LEU A 108 -9.08 11.07 -3.94
CA LEU A 108 -9.50 12.27 -3.21
C LEU A 108 -8.31 13.17 -2.89
N GLY A 109 -7.18 12.61 -2.43
CA GLY A 109 -5.96 13.38 -2.15
C GLY A 109 -5.44 14.11 -3.38
N SER A 110 -5.32 13.42 -4.51
CA SER A 110 -4.91 14.01 -5.80
C SER A 110 -5.96 14.99 -6.36
N GLY A 111 -7.25 14.73 -6.13
CA GLY A 111 -8.34 15.66 -6.47
C GLY A 111 -8.28 16.97 -5.68
N ILE A 112 -8.06 16.91 -4.37
CA ILE A 112 -7.88 18.10 -3.53
C ILE A 112 -6.63 18.87 -3.95
N LEU A 113 -5.54 18.17 -4.29
CA LEU A 113 -4.33 18.80 -4.83
C LEU A 113 -4.62 19.54 -6.14
N THR A 114 -5.40 18.94 -7.03
CA THR A 114 -5.84 19.56 -8.28
C THR A 114 -6.66 20.82 -8.01
N ILE A 115 -7.65 20.75 -7.12
CA ILE A 115 -8.49 21.90 -6.73
C ILE A 115 -7.64 23.02 -6.12
N SER A 116 -6.64 22.67 -5.30
CA SER A 116 -5.69 23.63 -4.70
C SER A 116 -4.91 24.42 -5.76
N THR A 117 -4.58 23.79 -6.90
CA THR A 117 -3.89 24.48 -8.00
C THR A 117 -4.81 25.33 -8.88
N ILE A 118 -6.08 24.95 -9.02
CA ILE A 118 -7.07 25.64 -9.87
C ILE A 118 -7.59 26.91 -9.18
N LEU A 119 -7.90 26.83 -7.88
CA LEU A 119 -8.52 27.93 -7.17
C LEU A 119 -7.48 28.99 -6.79
N PRO A 120 -7.59 30.24 -7.30
CA PRO A 120 -6.62 31.29 -7.00
C PRO A 120 -6.61 31.69 -5.52
N GLN A 121 -7.69 31.42 -4.78
CA GLN A 121 -7.76 31.66 -3.33
C GLN A 121 -6.93 30.66 -2.50
N LEU A 122 -6.62 29.49 -3.08
CA LEU A 122 -5.87 28.43 -2.41
C LEU A 122 -4.36 28.46 -2.70
N ARG A 123 -3.88 29.49 -3.41
CA ARG A 123 -2.47 29.74 -3.68
C ARG A 123 -2.11 31.21 -3.43
N PRO A 124 -0.88 31.53 -3.03
CA PRO A 124 -0.45 32.91 -2.95
C PRO A 124 -0.43 33.55 -4.36
N PRO A 125 -0.47 34.89 -4.44
CA PRO A 125 -0.40 35.59 -5.72
C PRO A 125 0.92 35.25 -6.45
N PRO A 126 0.90 35.16 -7.79
CA PRO A 126 2.08 34.80 -8.55
C PRO A 126 3.18 35.84 -8.32
N CYS A 127 4.33 35.39 -7.83
CA CYS A 127 5.49 36.23 -7.58
C CYS A 127 6.68 35.66 -8.35
N ASN A 128 7.40 36.51 -9.07
CA ASN A 128 8.64 36.11 -9.71
C ASN A 128 9.81 36.47 -8.78
N PRO A 129 10.50 35.48 -8.17
CA PRO A 129 11.60 35.74 -7.24
C PRO A 129 12.79 36.46 -7.88
N ALA A 130 12.85 36.56 -9.21
CA ALA A 130 13.84 37.37 -9.93
C ALA A 130 13.50 38.87 -10.00
N LEU A 131 12.25 39.28 -9.72
CA LEU A 131 11.75 40.65 -9.90
C LEU A 131 11.29 41.31 -8.59
N SER A 132 11.15 40.55 -7.50
CA SER A 132 10.66 41.07 -6.21
C SER A 132 11.43 40.47 -5.04
N ASP A 133 11.92 41.34 -4.14
CA ASP A 133 12.77 40.93 -3.01
C ASP A 133 12.03 40.14 -1.92
N LYS A 134 10.68 40.13 -1.92
CA LYS A 134 9.87 39.40 -0.92
C LYS A 134 8.56 38.89 -1.51
N CYS A 135 8.53 37.62 -1.92
CA CYS A 135 7.29 36.93 -2.21
C CYS A 135 6.51 36.58 -0.93
N GLU A 136 5.20 36.79 -0.94
CA GLU A 136 4.33 36.41 0.18
C GLU A 136 4.24 34.87 0.27
N LYS A 137 4.47 34.35 1.48
CA LYS A 137 4.35 32.93 1.76
C LYS A 137 2.88 32.51 1.81
N ALA A 138 2.62 31.25 1.50
CA ALA A 138 1.28 30.68 1.57
C ALA A 138 0.64 30.88 2.96
N ASN A 139 -0.65 31.24 2.97
CA ASN A 139 -1.43 31.42 4.20
C ASN A 139 -1.67 30.06 4.90
N SER A 140 -1.94 30.08 6.20
CA SER A 140 -2.23 28.90 7.02
C SER A 140 -3.34 28.02 6.45
N LEU A 141 -4.38 28.63 5.86
CA LEU A 141 -5.47 27.89 5.21
C LEU A 141 -5.01 27.15 3.94
N GLN A 142 -4.17 27.80 3.12
CA GLN A 142 -3.62 27.23 1.89
C GLN A 142 -2.69 26.05 2.21
N MET A 143 -1.84 26.23 3.22
CA MET A 143 -0.98 25.16 3.75
C MET A 143 -1.79 24.01 4.36
N GLY A 144 -2.88 24.32 5.09
CA GLY A 144 -3.76 23.31 5.66
C GLY A 144 -4.37 22.39 4.59
N VAL A 145 -4.94 22.96 3.53
CA VAL A 145 -5.50 22.20 2.41
C VAL A 145 -4.43 21.36 1.71
N LEU A 146 -3.23 21.94 1.49
CA LEU A 146 -2.11 21.24 0.88
C LEU A 146 -1.64 20.04 1.72
N TYR A 147 -1.48 20.22 3.03
CA TYR A 147 -1.12 19.12 3.93
C TYR A 147 -2.19 18.04 3.94
N THR A 148 -3.48 18.40 3.98
CA THR A 148 -4.57 17.42 3.88
C THR A 148 -4.46 16.61 2.59
N ALA A 149 -4.21 17.26 1.44
CA ALA A 149 -4.02 16.56 0.18
C ALA A 149 -2.81 15.61 0.19
N ILE A 150 -1.66 16.07 0.68
CA ILE A 150 -0.42 15.27 0.73
C ILE A 150 -0.59 14.06 1.66
N TYR A 151 -1.18 14.24 2.84
CA TYR A 151 -1.38 13.15 3.79
C TYR A 151 -2.49 12.17 3.37
N LEU A 152 -3.55 12.63 2.68
CA LEU A 152 -4.52 11.73 2.07
C LEU A 152 -3.86 10.86 0.98
N ASN A 153 -3.01 11.44 0.14
CA ASN A 153 -2.22 10.67 -0.81
C ASN A 153 -1.34 9.63 -0.09
N ALA A 154 -0.65 10.02 0.99
CA ALA A 154 0.18 9.11 1.78
C ALA A 154 -0.58 7.92 2.37
N VAL A 155 -1.79 8.16 2.90
CA VAL A 155 -2.69 7.10 3.41
C VAL A 155 -3.13 6.17 2.28
N GLY A 156 -3.53 6.73 1.14
CA GLY A 156 -3.94 5.95 -0.03
C GLY A 156 -2.82 5.06 -0.58
N ILE A 157 -1.62 5.62 -0.73
CA ILE A 157 -0.42 4.89 -1.20
C ILE A 157 -0.10 3.73 -0.26
N GLY A 158 -0.08 3.98 1.05
CA GLY A 158 0.23 2.95 2.05
C GLY A 158 -0.73 1.76 1.98
N GLY A 159 -2.03 2.01 1.87
CA GLY A 159 -3.02 0.94 1.81
C GLY A 159 -3.01 0.14 0.50
N ILE A 160 -2.81 0.79 -0.65
CA ILE A 160 -2.69 0.10 -1.94
C ILE A 160 -1.43 -0.77 -1.96
N LYS A 161 -0.28 -0.18 -1.62
CA LYS A 161 1.03 -0.84 -1.75
C LYS A 161 1.17 -2.07 -0.85
N SER A 162 0.51 -2.06 0.30
CA SER A 162 0.51 -3.20 1.23
C SER A 162 -0.33 -4.39 0.75
N THR A 163 -1.30 -4.19 -0.14
CA THR A 163 -2.34 -5.18 -0.41
C THR A 163 -2.44 -5.63 -1.86
N VAL A 164 -2.09 -4.76 -2.82
CA VAL A 164 -2.27 -4.99 -4.27
C VAL A 164 -1.48 -6.18 -4.80
N SER A 165 -0.22 -6.35 -4.36
CA SER A 165 0.63 -7.48 -4.77
C SER A 165 0.09 -8.79 -4.22
N GLY A 166 -0.33 -8.80 -2.94
CA GLY A 166 -1.00 -9.93 -2.30
C GLY A 166 -2.27 -10.31 -3.06
N PHE A 167 -3.16 -9.35 -3.30
CA PHE A 167 -4.42 -9.60 -4.00
C PHE A 167 -4.23 -10.06 -5.45
N GLY A 168 -3.21 -9.53 -6.15
CA GLY A 168 -2.83 -9.98 -7.49
C GLY A 168 -2.36 -11.43 -7.52
N THR A 169 -1.53 -11.84 -6.56
CA THR A 169 -1.11 -13.25 -6.45
C THR A 169 -2.23 -14.19 -6.01
N ASP A 170 -3.23 -13.69 -5.29
CA ASP A 170 -4.40 -14.49 -4.89
C ASP A 170 -5.24 -14.94 -6.10
N GLN A 171 -5.03 -14.35 -7.28
CA GLN A 171 -5.71 -14.76 -8.52
C GLN A 171 -5.13 -16.03 -9.15
N PHE A 172 -4.01 -16.55 -8.62
CA PHE A 172 -3.34 -17.75 -9.11
C PHE A 172 -3.19 -18.79 -7.98
N ASP A 173 -3.47 -20.05 -8.28
CA ASP A 173 -3.31 -21.19 -7.39
C ASP A 173 -1.86 -21.69 -7.43
N GLN A 174 -1.24 -21.78 -6.25
CA GLN A 174 0.15 -22.23 -6.12
C GLN A 174 0.29 -23.75 -6.23
N LYS A 175 -0.80 -24.50 -6.01
CA LYS A 175 -0.81 -25.97 -6.07
C LYS A 175 -0.77 -26.48 -7.50
N ASP A 176 -1.26 -25.67 -8.46
CA ASP A 176 -1.22 -26.00 -9.88
C ASP A 176 0.07 -25.51 -10.56
N LYS A 177 0.70 -26.38 -11.35
CA LYS A 177 1.96 -26.05 -12.04
C LYS A 177 1.77 -24.97 -13.11
N LYS A 178 0.61 -24.93 -13.79
CA LYS A 178 0.34 -23.94 -14.85
C LYS A 178 0.09 -22.56 -14.25
N GLU A 179 -0.80 -22.45 -13.26
CA GLU A 179 -1.08 -21.18 -12.58
C GLU A 179 0.16 -20.64 -11.82
N LYS A 180 0.99 -21.51 -11.26
CA LYS A 180 2.28 -21.11 -10.66
C LYS A 180 3.24 -20.45 -11.66
N SER A 181 3.34 -20.98 -12.88
CA SER A 181 4.15 -20.35 -13.94
C SER A 181 3.55 -19.00 -14.37
N GLN A 182 2.22 -18.91 -14.46
CA GLN A 182 1.53 -17.65 -14.76
C GLN A 182 1.73 -16.58 -13.69
N MET A 183 1.80 -16.97 -12.40
CA MET A 183 2.11 -16.07 -11.30
C MET A 183 3.51 -15.44 -11.44
N ALA A 184 4.51 -16.19 -11.91
CA ALA A 184 5.84 -15.62 -12.19
C ALA A 184 5.79 -14.58 -13.32
N HIS A 185 5.05 -14.88 -14.39
CA HIS A 185 4.81 -13.91 -15.46
C HIS A 185 4.04 -12.67 -14.99
N PHE A 186 3.12 -12.81 -14.04
CA PHE A 186 2.44 -11.69 -13.39
C PHE A 186 3.45 -10.75 -12.72
N PHE A 187 4.38 -11.28 -11.92
CA PHE A 187 5.42 -10.44 -11.29
C PHE A 187 6.33 -9.77 -12.31
N ASN A 188 6.72 -10.47 -13.38
CA ASN A 188 7.53 -9.85 -14.44
C ASN A 188 6.81 -8.65 -15.08
N ARG A 189 5.50 -8.77 -15.35
CA ARG A 189 4.68 -7.65 -15.87
C ARG A 189 4.45 -6.57 -14.82
N PHE A 190 4.27 -6.93 -13.56
CA PHE A 190 4.14 -6.02 -12.44
C PHE A 190 5.33 -5.07 -12.36
N TYR A 191 6.56 -5.61 -12.31
CA TYR A 191 7.77 -4.78 -12.26
C TYR A 191 7.99 -3.97 -13.55
N PHE A 192 7.71 -4.55 -14.71
CA PHE A 192 7.78 -3.82 -15.98
C PHE A 192 6.85 -2.60 -15.99
N LEU A 193 5.59 -2.75 -15.55
CA LEU A 193 4.63 -1.66 -15.49
C LEU A 193 5.01 -0.60 -14.46
N ILE A 194 5.60 -0.98 -13.32
CA ILE A 194 6.14 -0.02 -12.35
C ILE A 194 7.23 0.84 -12.99
N SER A 195 8.19 0.21 -13.67
CA SER A 195 9.30 0.92 -14.32
C SER A 195 8.81 1.80 -15.46
N ALA A 196 7.93 1.29 -16.33
CA ALA A 196 7.36 2.05 -17.44
C ALA A 196 6.49 3.22 -16.95
N GLY A 197 5.65 3.00 -15.93
CA GLY A 197 4.82 4.03 -15.32
C GLY A 197 5.66 5.12 -14.66
N THR A 198 6.74 4.75 -13.98
CA THR A 198 7.70 5.72 -13.40
C THR A 198 8.37 6.53 -14.52
N LEU A 199 8.85 5.89 -15.59
CA LEU A 199 9.47 6.60 -16.71
C LEU A 199 8.52 7.62 -17.35
N LEU A 200 7.26 7.24 -17.60
CA LEU A 200 6.24 8.14 -18.13
C LEU A 200 5.91 9.28 -17.17
N ALA A 201 5.86 9.00 -15.87
CA ALA A 201 5.60 10.01 -14.85
C ALA A 201 6.74 11.05 -14.79
N VAL A 202 8.00 10.62 -14.72
CA VAL A 202 9.14 11.55 -14.58
C VAL A 202 9.44 12.36 -15.83
N THR A 203 8.91 11.95 -16.99
CA THR A 203 9.13 12.63 -18.28
C THR A 203 7.89 13.38 -18.73
N VAL A 204 6.86 12.66 -19.17
CA VAL A 204 5.65 13.22 -19.78
C VAL A 204 4.82 13.96 -18.75
N LEU A 205 4.60 13.39 -17.57
CA LEU A 205 3.75 14.02 -16.56
C LEU A 205 4.43 15.24 -15.93
N VAL A 206 5.73 15.16 -15.62
CA VAL A 206 6.51 16.32 -15.17
C VAL A 206 6.49 17.45 -16.21
N TYR A 207 6.64 17.12 -17.50
CA TYR A 207 6.51 18.12 -18.59
C TYR A 207 5.13 18.79 -18.58
N ILE A 208 4.04 18.02 -18.43
CA ILE A 208 2.69 18.59 -18.35
C ILE A 208 2.55 19.48 -17.11
N GLU A 209 3.09 19.08 -15.97
CA GLU A 209 3.00 19.85 -14.73
C GLU A 209 3.75 21.19 -14.80
N ASP A 210 4.93 21.21 -15.41
CA ASP A 210 5.80 22.39 -15.46
C ASP A 210 5.49 23.32 -16.64
N ASP A 211 5.26 22.79 -17.85
CA ASP A 211 5.09 23.59 -19.07
C ASP A 211 3.62 23.88 -19.43
N VAL A 212 2.71 22.92 -19.22
CA VAL A 212 1.27 23.10 -19.54
C VAL A 212 0.51 23.67 -18.35
N GLY A 213 0.81 23.16 -17.16
CA GLY A 213 0.28 23.64 -15.90
C GLY A 213 -0.05 22.51 -14.93
N ARG A 214 0.26 22.76 -13.65
CA ARG A 214 0.09 21.79 -12.55
C ARG A 214 -1.35 21.29 -12.38
N SER A 215 -2.34 22.11 -12.71
CA SER A 215 -3.75 21.69 -12.67
C SER A 215 -4.06 20.55 -13.65
N TRP A 216 -3.44 20.55 -14.83
CA TRP A 216 -3.59 19.47 -15.79
C TRP A 216 -2.87 18.21 -15.33
N GLY A 217 -1.63 18.33 -14.83
CA GLY A 217 -0.87 17.18 -14.34
C GLY A 217 -1.57 16.46 -13.18
N TYR A 218 -1.92 17.18 -12.11
CA TYR A 218 -2.63 16.56 -10.98
C TYR A 218 -4.05 16.10 -11.36
N GLY A 219 -4.72 16.80 -12.28
CA GLY A 219 -6.02 16.40 -12.81
C GLY A 219 -5.97 15.08 -13.58
N ILE A 220 -4.91 14.85 -14.37
CA ILE A 220 -4.65 13.58 -15.05
C ILE A 220 -4.41 12.48 -14.01
N CYS A 221 -3.60 12.73 -12.98
CA CYS A 221 -3.36 11.77 -11.89
C CYS A 221 -4.66 11.34 -11.18
N SER A 222 -5.51 12.30 -10.84
CA SER A 222 -6.80 12.04 -10.19
C SER A 222 -7.75 11.28 -11.11
N SER A 223 -7.86 11.70 -12.37
CA SER A 223 -8.72 11.05 -13.37
C SER A 223 -8.27 9.62 -13.67
N ALA A 224 -6.96 9.39 -13.83
CA ALA A 224 -6.40 8.06 -14.05
C ALA A 224 -6.70 7.13 -12.88
N MET A 225 -6.59 7.61 -11.64
CA MET A 225 -6.94 6.83 -10.45
C MET A 225 -8.43 6.48 -10.41
N VAL A 226 -9.31 7.44 -10.73
CA VAL A 226 -10.76 7.20 -10.78
C VAL A 226 -11.11 6.14 -11.83
N VAL A 227 -10.52 6.23 -13.03
CA VAL A 227 -10.70 5.21 -14.08
C VAL A 227 -10.18 3.84 -13.63
N ALA A 228 -9.03 3.81 -12.96
CA ALA A 228 -8.46 2.58 -12.42
C ALA A 228 -9.35 1.93 -11.35
N ILE A 229 -10.00 2.73 -10.49
CA ILE A 229 -10.98 2.24 -9.51
C ILE A 229 -12.16 1.60 -10.23
N PHE A 230 -12.74 2.24 -11.25
CA PHE A 230 -13.85 1.66 -12.01
C PHE A 230 -13.45 0.37 -12.73
N ALA A 231 -12.26 0.34 -13.35
CA ALA A 231 -11.73 -0.86 -13.97
C ALA A 231 -11.54 -1.99 -12.94
N PHE A 232 -10.97 -1.69 -11.77
CA PHE A 232 -10.81 -2.64 -10.68
C PHE A 232 -12.16 -3.19 -10.20
N LEU A 233 -13.15 -2.31 -9.97
CA LEU A 233 -14.49 -2.69 -9.52
C LEU A 233 -15.25 -3.53 -10.57
N SER A 234 -15.00 -3.31 -11.87
CA SER A 234 -15.61 -4.13 -12.94
C SER A 234 -15.22 -5.61 -12.85
N GLY A 235 -14.04 -5.91 -12.27
CA GLY A 235 -13.53 -7.26 -12.07
C GLY A 235 -14.09 -8.01 -10.85
N THR A 236 -14.89 -7.35 -10.01
CA THR A 236 -15.33 -7.87 -8.69
C THR A 236 -15.91 -9.28 -8.75
N ARG A 237 -16.73 -9.59 -9.75
CA ARG A 237 -17.35 -10.92 -9.89
C ARG A 237 -16.37 -12.02 -10.30
N LYS A 238 -15.18 -11.66 -10.81
CA LYS A 238 -14.15 -12.58 -11.31
C LYS A 238 -12.97 -12.74 -10.36
N TYR A 239 -12.90 -11.97 -9.27
CA TYR A 239 -11.78 -12.09 -8.34
C TYR A 239 -11.90 -13.31 -7.41
N ARG A 240 -10.74 -13.83 -7.02
CA ARG A 240 -10.58 -14.78 -5.90
C ARG A 240 -10.25 -14.00 -4.63
N TYR A 241 -10.97 -14.29 -3.55
CA TYR A 241 -10.83 -13.65 -2.25
C TYR A 241 -10.26 -14.63 -1.24
N LYS A 242 -9.07 -14.38 -0.70
CA LYS A 242 -8.56 -15.18 0.42
C LYS A 242 -9.18 -14.72 1.74
N LYS A 243 -9.43 -15.69 2.63
CA LYS A 243 -9.90 -15.41 4.00
C LYS A 243 -8.82 -14.68 4.79
N CYS A 244 -9.22 -13.75 5.63
CA CYS A 244 -8.34 -13.08 6.59
C CYS A 244 -7.83 -14.10 7.60
N VAL A 245 -6.51 -14.33 7.65
CA VAL A 245 -5.86 -15.28 8.58
C VAL A 245 -5.35 -14.56 9.84
N GLY A 246 -5.58 -13.24 9.93
CA GLY A 246 -5.02 -12.38 10.98
C GLY A 246 -3.59 -11.92 10.66
N SER A 247 -3.20 -10.78 11.24
CA SER A 247 -1.88 -10.21 10.99
C SER A 247 -0.80 -10.83 11.91
N PRO A 248 0.34 -11.29 11.37
CA PRO A 248 1.49 -11.73 12.17
C PRO A 248 2.00 -10.66 13.14
N VAL A 249 1.77 -9.37 12.83
CA VAL A 249 2.13 -8.25 13.71
C VAL A 249 1.42 -8.36 15.06
N VAL A 250 0.16 -8.81 15.08
CA VAL A 250 -0.59 -9.02 16.34
C VAL A 250 0.03 -10.13 17.16
N GLN A 251 0.48 -11.22 16.53
CA GLN A 251 1.15 -12.31 17.22
C GLN A 251 2.45 -11.82 17.86
N VAL A 252 3.28 -11.07 17.12
CA VAL A 252 4.51 -10.47 17.64
C VAL A 252 4.22 -9.51 18.80
N LEU A 253 3.23 -8.62 18.66
CA LEU A 253 2.86 -7.68 19.73
C LEU A 253 2.29 -8.37 20.96
N ARG A 254 1.49 -9.44 20.80
CA ARG A 254 1.00 -10.27 21.91
C ARG A 254 2.16 -10.92 22.65
N VAL A 255 3.10 -11.49 21.92
CA VAL A 255 4.32 -12.12 22.45
C VAL A 255 5.16 -11.09 23.21
N LEU A 256 5.39 -9.89 22.66
CA LEU A 256 6.12 -8.81 23.34
C LEU A 256 5.38 -8.29 24.59
N ALA A 257 4.07 -8.07 24.50
CA ALA A 257 3.26 -7.61 25.63
C ALA A 257 3.22 -8.65 26.76
N ALA A 258 3.06 -9.93 26.41
CA ALA A 258 3.13 -11.04 27.35
C ALA A 258 4.52 -11.11 28.01
N ALA A 259 5.60 -10.94 27.24
CA ALA A 259 6.97 -10.90 27.76
C ALA A 259 7.17 -9.79 28.80
N MET A 260 6.72 -8.57 28.48
CA MET A 260 6.86 -7.43 29.36
C MET A 260 6.03 -7.58 30.64
N LYS A 261 4.79 -8.07 30.52
CA LYS A 261 3.90 -8.29 31.66
C LYS A 261 4.41 -9.39 32.58
N LYS A 262 5.02 -10.44 32.02
CA LYS A 262 5.51 -11.61 32.75
C LYS A 262 6.96 -11.49 33.21
N ARG A 263 7.63 -10.34 32.97
CA ARG A 263 9.05 -10.12 33.27
C ARG A 263 9.47 -10.35 34.73
N LYS A 264 8.53 -10.33 35.66
CA LYS A 264 8.78 -10.52 37.10
C LYS A 264 8.47 -11.92 37.62
N LEU A 265 8.05 -12.85 36.76
CA LEU A 265 7.77 -14.23 37.14
C LEU A 265 9.06 -15.06 37.14
N GLU A 266 9.19 -15.93 38.14
CA GLU A 266 10.29 -16.91 38.19
C GLU A 266 10.14 -17.95 37.08
N PHE A 267 11.28 -18.39 36.55
CA PHE A 267 11.36 -19.27 35.40
C PHE A 267 10.90 -20.70 35.77
N PRO A 268 9.92 -21.29 35.06
CA PRO A 268 9.58 -22.70 35.26
C PRO A 268 10.68 -23.61 34.71
N SER A 269 11.14 -24.56 35.52
CA SER A 269 12.31 -25.42 35.24
C SER A 269 12.12 -26.46 34.13
N SER A 270 10.95 -26.56 33.49
CA SER A 270 10.62 -27.61 32.52
C SER A 270 10.20 -27.06 31.15
N VAL A 271 10.80 -27.62 30.10
CA VAL A 271 10.61 -27.25 28.68
C VAL A 271 9.18 -27.53 28.18
N GLY A 272 8.45 -28.44 28.83
CA GLY A 272 7.07 -28.81 28.47
C GLY A 272 5.98 -27.83 28.90
N LEU A 273 6.34 -26.70 29.53
CA LEU A 273 5.39 -25.64 29.93
C LEU A 273 5.38 -24.44 28.96
N LEU A 274 6.16 -24.49 27.88
CA LEU A 274 6.20 -23.45 26.85
C LEU A 274 5.00 -23.61 25.88
N TYR A 275 4.46 -22.49 25.41
CA TYR A 275 3.35 -22.47 24.48
C TYR A 275 3.79 -22.93 23.08
N GLU A 276 3.13 -23.97 22.55
CA GLU A 276 3.40 -24.52 21.21
C GLU A 276 2.13 -24.52 20.35
N ASP A 277 2.17 -23.83 19.21
CA ASP A 277 1.01 -23.63 18.31
C ASP A 277 1.09 -24.51 17.04
N ALA A 278 2.03 -25.49 16.98
CA ALA A 278 2.32 -26.26 15.77
C ALA A 278 2.13 -27.79 15.93
N SER A 279 1.55 -28.44 14.91
CA SER A 279 1.50 -29.91 14.80
C SER A 279 2.90 -30.51 14.68
N GLN A 280 3.08 -31.71 15.23
CA GLN A 280 4.33 -32.43 15.48
C GLN A 280 5.32 -32.54 14.30
N GLU A 281 4.88 -32.32 13.06
CA GLU A 281 5.66 -32.46 11.82
C GLU A 281 6.40 -31.19 11.36
N SER A 282 6.08 -30.01 11.89
CA SER A 282 6.73 -28.73 11.54
C SER A 282 7.61 -28.17 12.67
N ARG A 283 8.26 -29.05 13.42
CA ARG A 283 9.11 -28.70 14.57
C ARG A 283 10.50 -28.24 14.11
N ILE A 284 10.93 -27.08 14.57
CA ILE A 284 12.35 -26.66 14.50
C ILE A 284 13.04 -27.27 15.73
N CYS A 285 14.10 -28.06 15.54
CA CYS A 285 14.86 -28.62 16.66
C CYS A 285 15.47 -27.51 17.54
N HIS A 286 15.13 -27.52 18.83
CA HIS A 286 15.79 -26.67 19.82
C HIS A 286 17.29 -26.96 19.86
N THR A 287 18.10 -25.92 19.65
CA THR A 287 19.57 -26.01 19.69
C THR A 287 20.12 -25.19 20.84
N ASP A 288 20.95 -25.79 21.68
CA ASP A 288 21.50 -25.19 22.91
C ASP A 288 22.55 -24.08 22.69
N ARG A 289 22.80 -23.69 21.43
CA ARG A 289 23.94 -22.82 21.06
C ARG A 289 23.71 -21.31 21.22
N PHE A 290 22.49 -20.86 21.49
CA PHE A 290 22.14 -19.42 21.56
C PHE A 290 21.75 -18.94 22.97
N TRP A 291 22.36 -19.47 24.02
CA TRP A 291 21.94 -19.18 25.40
C TRP A 291 22.02 -17.69 25.80
N TYR A 292 22.90 -16.90 25.16
CA TYR A 292 23.09 -15.47 25.45
C TYR A 292 22.03 -14.55 24.80
N VAL A 293 21.59 -14.83 23.57
CA VAL A 293 20.59 -14.00 22.86
C VAL A 293 19.19 -14.15 23.49
N LEU A 294 18.97 -15.30 24.11
CA LEU A 294 17.71 -15.63 24.76
C LEU A 294 17.46 -14.87 26.08
N SER A 295 18.42 -14.19 26.71
CA SER A 295 18.15 -13.54 28.03
C SER A 295 17.17 -12.36 27.96
N LEU A 296 17.08 -11.67 26.81
CA LEU A 296 16.17 -10.55 26.59
C LEU A 296 14.83 -10.95 25.95
N TRP A 297 14.75 -12.13 25.33
CA TRP A 297 13.55 -12.63 24.61
C TRP A 297 12.86 -13.83 25.30
N LYS A 298 13.46 -14.46 26.33
CA LYS A 298 12.96 -15.68 27.00
C LYS A 298 11.63 -15.56 27.74
N LEU A 299 11.10 -14.36 27.93
CA LEU A 299 9.81 -14.14 28.58
C LEU A 299 8.64 -14.14 27.59
N ALA A 300 8.92 -13.99 26.29
CA ALA A 300 7.90 -13.78 25.28
C ALA A 300 7.23 -15.09 24.82
N CYS A 301 7.97 -16.20 24.77
CA CYS A 301 7.46 -17.49 24.33
C CYS A 301 6.76 -18.32 25.43
N CYS A 302 6.74 -17.86 26.68
CA CYS A 302 6.43 -18.77 27.78
C CYS A 302 4.94 -18.97 28.05
N PHE A 303 4.04 -18.10 27.59
CA PHE A 303 2.60 -18.29 27.86
C PHE A 303 1.70 -17.43 26.96
N LEU A 304 1.17 -18.05 25.91
CA LEU A 304 -0.24 -17.91 25.56
C LEU A 304 -0.92 -19.28 25.66
#